data_AF-A0A2V9D9K6-F1
#
_entry.id   AF-A0A2V9D9K6-F1
#
_cell.length_a   1.000
_cell.length_b   1.000
_cell.length_c   1.000
_cell.angle_alpha   90.00
_cell.angle_beta   90.00
_cell.angle_gamma   90.00
#
_symmetry.space_group_name_H-M   'P 1'
#
loop_
_entity.id
_entity.type
_entity.pdbx_description
1 polymer ?
#
loop_
_entity_poly.entity_id
_entity_poly.type
_entity_poly.pdbx_seq_one_letter_code
_entity_poly.pdbx_strand_id
1 'polypeptide(L)'
;MKTLWRRVSQLIYAPRTLAAVAVGLLLAAPAFAQQGNSPWENAVNVLEAAFTSTIARGLSLVAIVVAGLTFAFGEGGSKRILAGVLFGVGMAIAAVNFMAWLFP
;
A
#
# COMPACT_ATOMS: atom_id res chain seq x y z
N MET A 1 -47.83 40.37 4.19
CA MET A 1 -46.87 40.56 3.06
C MET A 1 -45.40 40.28 3.39
N LYS A 2 -44.93 40.42 4.64
CA LYS A 2 -43.50 40.21 5.00
C LYS A 2 -43.06 38.74 5.18
N THR A 3 -44.00 37.80 5.26
CA THR A 3 -43.74 36.38 5.52
C THR A 3 -43.40 35.57 4.26
N LEU A 4 -43.87 36.01 3.08
CA LEU A 4 -43.58 35.37 1.80
C LEU A 4 -42.14 35.61 1.35
N TRP A 5 -41.60 36.81 1.63
CA TRP A 5 -40.24 37.21 1.24
C TRP A 5 -39.16 36.35 1.94
N ARG A 6 -39.41 35.95 3.20
CA ARG A 6 -38.50 35.05 3.95
C ARG A 6 -38.48 33.62 3.39
N ARG A 7 -39.61 33.10 2.91
CA ARG A 7 -39.68 31.74 2.35
C ARG A 7 -38.96 31.61 1.00
N VAL A 8 -39.05 32.66 0.17
CA VAL A 8 -38.36 32.71 -1.13
C VAL A 8 -36.85 32.81 -0.95
N SER A 9 -36.36 33.62 0.00
CA SER A 9 -34.93 33.69 0.29
C SER A 9 -34.39 32.36 0.85
N GLN A 10 -35.17 31.65 1.69
CA GLN A 10 -34.78 30.35 2.24
C GLN A 10 -34.65 29.25 1.18
N LEU A 11 -35.44 29.31 0.09
CA LEU A 11 -35.37 28.36 -1.03
C LEU A 11 -34.06 28.50 -1.84
N ILE A 12 -33.49 29.70 -1.90
CA ILE A 12 -32.28 30.01 -2.69
C ILE A 12 -31.01 29.56 -1.95
N TYR A 13 -31.03 29.47 -0.62
CA TYR A 13 -29.90 29.01 0.20
C TYR A 13 -29.94 27.52 0.56
N ALA A 14 -31.12 26.87 0.47
CA ALA A 14 -31.31 25.44 0.71
C ALA A 14 -30.42 24.49 -0.12
N PRO A 15 -30.15 24.72 -1.44
CA PRO A 15 -29.31 23.81 -2.21
C PRO A 15 -27.83 23.88 -1.79
N ARG A 16 -27.36 25.05 -1.34
CA ARG A 16 -25.98 25.24 -0.87
C ARG A 16 -25.72 24.52 0.46
N THR A 17 -26.70 24.53 1.36
CA THR A 17 -26.58 23.81 2.64
C THR A 17 -26.64 22.30 2.44
N LEU A 18 -27.48 21.81 1.53
CA LEU A 18 -27.54 20.38 1.20
C LEU A 18 -26.24 19.88 0.54
N ALA A 19 -25.67 20.66 -0.38
CA ALA A 19 -24.39 20.34 -1.01
C ALA A 19 -23.24 20.31 0.02
N ALA A 20 -23.20 21.26 0.96
CA ALA A 20 -22.18 21.30 2.01
C ALA A 20 -22.26 20.09 2.95
N VAL A 21 -23.48 19.67 3.31
CA VAL A 21 -23.70 18.46 4.14
C VAL A 21 -23.31 17.19 3.38
N ALA A 22 -23.65 17.08 2.09
CA ALA A 22 -23.28 15.94 1.28
C ALA A 22 -21.75 15.81 1.12
N VAL A 23 -21.05 16.92 0.88
CA VAL A 23 -19.58 16.95 0.83
C VAL A 23 -18.98 16.60 2.21
N GLY A 24 -19.55 17.12 3.30
CA GLY A 24 -19.14 16.76 4.66
C GLY A 24 -19.30 15.27 4.97
N LEU A 25 -20.40 14.64 4.52
CA LEU A 25 -20.65 13.21 4.66
C LEU A 25 -19.70 12.35 3.82
N LEU A 26 -19.39 12.77 2.60
CA LEU A 26 -18.40 12.10 1.74
C LEU A 26 -16.99 12.16 2.34
N LEU A 27 -16.62 13.27 2.98
CA LEU A 27 -15.34 13.42 3.66
C LEU A 27 -15.30 12.69 5.02
N ALA A 28 -16.45 12.47 5.66
CA ALA A 28 -16.55 11.70 6.91
C ALA A 28 -16.59 10.17 6.69
N ALA A 29 -16.92 9.71 5.47
CA ALA A 29 -16.94 8.28 5.12
C ALA A 29 -15.63 7.51 5.47
N PRO A 30 -14.41 8.00 5.16
CA PRO A 30 -13.18 7.31 5.55
C PRO A 30 -12.95 7.28 7.08
N ALA A 31 -13.46 8.27 7.82
CA ALA A 31 -13.34 8.30 9.27
C ALA A 31 -14.26 7.27 9.97
N PHE A 32 -15.44 6.99 9.39
CA PHE A 32 -16.33 5.93 9.87
C PHE A 32 -15.82 4.52 9.52
N ALA A 33 -15.08 4.35 8.42
CA ALA A 33 -14.43 3.08 8.09
C ALA A 33 -13.24 2.77 9.02
N GLN A 34 -12.60 3.79 9.61
CA GLN A 34 -11.50 3.61 10.56
C GLN A 34 -11.95 3.23 11.98
N GLN A 35 -13.24 3.33 12.30
CA GLN A 35 -13.75 3.06 13.65
C GLN A 35 -13.84 1.56 14.00
N GLY A 36 -13.59 0.66 13.04
CA GLY A 36 -13.73 -0.79 13.20
C GLY A 36 -12.44 -1.61 13.20
N ASN A 37 -11.27 -1.02 12.89
CA ASN A 37 -10.04 -1.81 12.80
C ASN A 37 -9.54 -2.11 14.21
N SER A 38 -9.81 -3.33 14.68
CA SER A 38 -9.32 -3.77 15.99
C SER A 38 -7.80 -3.56 16.06
N PRO A 39 -7.22 -3.24 17.23
CA PRO A 39 -5.77 -3.10 17.36
C PRO A 39 -5.00 -4.32 16.85
N TRP A 40 -5.61 -5.50 16.93
CA TRP A 40 -5.11 -6.76 16.42
C TRP A 40 -5.12 -6.83 14.89
N GLU A 41 -6.20 -6.38 14.25
CA GLU A 41 -6.29 -6.31 12.79
C GLU A 41 -5.30 -5.32 12.22
N ASN A 42 -5.11 -4.17 12.88
CA ASN A 42 -4.06 -3.23 12.51
C ASN A 42 -2.66 -3.86 12.65
N ALA A 43 -2.40 -4.59 13.75
CA ALA A 43 -1.13 -5.29 13.93
C ALA A 43 -0.89 -6.36 12.85
N VAL A 44 -1.92 -7.10 12.45
CA VAL A 44 -1.85 -8.09 11.35
C VAL A 44 -1.54 -7.40 10.02
N ASN A 45 -2.20 -6.29 9.71
CA ASN A 45 -1.93 -5.52 8.48
C ASN A 45 -0.50 -4.97 8.46
N VAL A 46 0.02 -4.49 9.59
CA VAL A 46 1.42 -4.04 9.72
C VAL A 46 2.39 -5.20 9.51
N LEU A 47 2.09 -6.39 10.05
CA LEU A 47 2.91 -7.58 9.82
C LEU A 47 2.90 -7.98 8.34
N GLU A 48 1.74 -8.01 7.69
CA GLU A 48 1.61 -8.31 6.26
C GLU A 48 2.42 -7.33 5.42
N ALA A 49 2.31 -6.03 5.69
CA ALA A 49 3.10 -4.99 5.03
C ALA A 49 4.61 -5.15 5.28
N ALA A 50 5.02 -5.55 6.49
CA ALA A 50 6.43 -5.79 6.81
C ALA A 50 6.99 -7.02 6.07
N PHE A 51 6.22 -8.12 6.01
CA PHE A 51 6.62 -9.34 5.29
C PHE A 51 6.75 -9.11 3.78
N THR A 52 5.86 -8.30 3.20
CA THR A 52 5.86 -8.02 1.76
C THR A 52 6.89 -6.97 1.35
N SER A 53 7.34 -6.09 2.26
CA SER A 53 8.25 -4.99 1.93
C SER A 53 9.63 -5.10 2.59
N THR A 54 9.76 -4.77 3.87
CA THR A 54 11.04 -4.63 4.57
C THR A 54 11.76 -5.97 4.71
N ILE A 55 11.04 -7.02 5.11
CA ILE A 55 11.61 -8.36 5.24
C ILE A 55 11.94 -8.94 3.86
N ALA A 56 11.05 -8.77 2.88
CA ALA A 56 11.28 -9.21 1.50
C ALA A 56 12.56 -8.59 0.88
N ARG A 57 12.78 -7.29 1.09
CA ARG A 57 14.01 -6.57 0.66
C ARG A 57 15.26 -7.18 1.30
N GLY A 58 15.23 -7.44 2.61
CA GLY A 58 16.35 -8.05 3.32
C GLY A 58 16.69 -9.45 2.79
N LEU A 59 15.67 -10.28 2.60
CA LEU A 59 15.84 -11.65 2.08
C LEU A 59 16.34 -11.66 0.63
N SER A 60 15.87 -10.73 -0.22
CA SER A 60 16.35 -10.56 -1.59
C SER A 60 17.85 -10.27 -1.62
N LEU A 61 18.33 -9.32 -0.80
CA LEU A 61 19.75 -8.97 -0.73
C LEU A 61 20.60 -10.18 -0.29
N VAL A 62 20.19 -10.87 0.77
CA VAL A 62 20.89 -12.07 1.28
C VAL A 62 20.93 -13.16 0.22
N ALA A 63 19.82 -13.43 -0.46
CA ALA A 63 19.75 -14.43 -1.52
C ALA A 63 20.71 -14.11 -2.68
N ILE A 64 20.80 -12.84 -3.10
CA ILE A 64 21.72 -12.40 -4.16
C ILE A 64 23.18 -12.63 -3.74
N VAL A 65 23.54 -12.26 -2.51
CA VAL A 65 24.92 -12.43 -1.99
C VAL A 65 25.28 -13.91 -1.91
N VAL A 66 24.42 -14.74 -1.32
CA VAL A 66 24.65 -16.19 -1.20
C VAL A 66 24.72 -16.84 -2.58
N ALA A 67 23.83 -16.49 -3.49
CA ALA A 67 23.88 -16.98 -4.87
C ALA A 67 25.19 -16.60 -5.58
N GLY A 68 25.65 -15.35 -5.46
CA GLY A 68 26.91 -14.89 -6.03
C GLY A 68 28.13 -15.66 -5.49
N LEU A 69 28.18 -15.89 -4.18
CA LEU A 69 29.24 -16.69 -3.54
C LEU A 69 29.21 -18.14 -4.02
N THR A 70 28.01 -18.72 -4.11
CA THR A 70 27.84 -20.11 -4.55
C THR A 70 28.15 -20.27 -6.04
N PHE A 71 27.95 -19.23 -6.84
CA PHE A 71 28.36 -19.20 -8.25
C PHE A 71 29.89 -19.10 -8.40
N ALA A 72 30.52 -18.21 -7.62
CA ALA A 72 31.97 -17.97 -7.64
C ALA A 72 32.77 -19.18 -7.15
N PHE A 73 32.33 -19.83 -6.06
CA PHE A 73 33.04 -20.95 -5.42
C PHE A 73 32.35 -22.30 -5.61
N GLY A 74 31.27 -22.38 -6.39
CA GLY A 74 30.61 -23.63 -6.69
C GLY A 74 31.44 -24.47 -7.65
N GLU A 75 32.15 -25.46 -7.13
CA GLU A 75 32.79 -26.52 -7.93
C GLU A 75 31.70 -27.21 -8.77
N GLY A 76 31.89 -27.18 -10.10
CA GLY A 76 30.83 -27.26 -11.10
C GLY A 76 29.85 -28.43 -10.96
N GLY A 77 28.56 -28.09 -10.94
CA GLY A 77 27.45 -29.04 -10.87
C GLY A 77 26.14 -28.37 -10.42
N SER A 78 25.22 -29.17 -9.86
CA SER A 78 23.89 -28.75 -9.37
C SER A 78 23.91 -27.48 -8.49
N LYS A 79 24.99 -27.25 -7.73
CA LYS A 79 25.16 -26.05 -6.88
C LYS A 79 25.18 -24.73 -7.66
N ARG A 80 25.71 -24.70 -8.88
CA ARG A 80 25.66 -23.50 -9.76
C ARG A 80 24.27 -23.26 -10.34
N ILE A 81 23.50 -24.32 -10.59
CA ILE A 81 22.11 -24.21 -11.06
C ILE A 81 21.23 -23.65 -9.93
N LEU A 82 21.38 -24.17 -8.72
CA LEU A 82 20.69 -23.65 -7.53
C LEU A 82 21.04 -22.18 -7.25
N ALA A 83 22.31 -21.81 -7.43
CA ALA A 83 22.74 -20.41 -7.34
C ALA A 83 22.02 -19.52 -8.37
N GLY A 84 21.89 -19.98 -9.62
CA GLY A 84 21.14 -19.24 -10.65
C GLY A 84 19.65 -19.05 -10.31
N VAL A 85 19.00 -20.09 -9.74
CA VAL A 85 17.62 -19.99 -9.27
C VAL A 85 17.49 -18.99 -8.11
N LEU A 86 18.36 -19.08 -7.10
CA LEU A 86 18.38 -18.14 -5.98
C LEU A 86 18.67 -16.70 -6.42
N PHE A 87 19.56 -16.52 -7.39
CA PHE A 87 19.86 -15.22 -8.00
C PHE A 87 18.63 -14.65 -8.73
N GLY A 88 17.94 -15.47 -9.53
CA GLY A 88 16.73 -15.08 -10.24
C GLY A 88 15.58 -14.71 -9.30
N VAL A 89 15.36 -15.50 -8.24
CA VAL A 89 14.37 -15.19 -7.20
C VAL A 89 14.72 -13.91 -6.45
N GLY A 90 15.99 -13.73 -6.08
CA GLY A 90 16.48 -12.50 -5.45
C GLY A 90 16.24 -11.27 -6.32
N MET A 91 16.54 -11.34 -7.62
CA MET A 91 16.26 -10.26 -8.57
C MET A 91 14.77 -9.98 -8.78
N ALA A 92 13.92 -11.01 -8.85
CA ALA A 92 12.47 -10.83 -9.00
C ALA A 92 11.86 -10.07 -7.81
N ILE A 93 12.30 -10.37 -6.59
CA ILE A 93 11.87 -9.65 -5.38
C ILE A 93 12.42 -8.22 -5.36
N ALA A 94 13.66 -8.00 -5.81
CA ALA A 94 14.24 -6.67 -5.93
C ALA A 94 13.50 -5.80 -6.97
N ALA A 95 13.01 -6.40 -8.06
CA ALA A 95 12.33 -5.71 -9.15
C ALA A 95 11.07 -4.96 -8.71
N VAL A 96 10.35 -5.45 -7.69
CA VAL A 96 9.18 -4.75 -7.12
C VAL A 96 9.55 -3.35 -6.63
N ASN A 97 10.75 -3.20 -6.05
CA ASN A 97 11.26 -1.91 -5.60
C ASN A 97 11.78 -1.05 -6.74
N PHE A 98 12.40 -1.66 -7.75
CA PHE A 98 12.79 -0.94 -8.96
C PHE A 98 11.57 -0.35 -9.67
N MET A 99 10.47 -1.10 -9.78
CA MET A 99 9.23 -0.63 -10.37
C MET A 99 8.58 0.50 -9.56
N ALA A 100 8.57 0.40 -8.22
CA ALA A 100 8.06 1.46 -7.35
C ALA A 100 8.92 2.74 -7.40
N TRP A 101 10.22 2.64 -7.68
CA TRP A 101 11.08 3.81 -7.93
C TRP A 101 10.88 4.39 -9.33
N LEU A 102 10.71 3.53 -10.33
CA LEU A 102 10.54 3.92 -11.73
C LEU A 102 9.19 4.60 -11.99
N PHE A 103 8.14 4.18 -11.28
CA PHE A 103 6.79 4.74 -11.35
C PHE A 103 6.32 5.09 -9.92
N PRO A 104 6.64 6.31 -9.43
CA PRO A 104 6.18 6.78 -8.13
C PRO A 104 4.65 6.90 -8.05
#